data_AF-A0A6L7U8A2-F1
#
_entry.id   AF-A0A6L7U8A2-F1
#
_cell.length_a   1.000
_cell.length_b   1.000
_cell.length_c   1.000
_cell.angle_alpha   90.00
_cell.angle_beta   90.00
_cell.angle_gamma   90.00
#
_symmetry.space_group_name_H-M   'P 1'
#
loop_
_entity.id
_entity.type
_entity.pdbx_description
1 polymer ?
#
loop_
_entity_poly.entity_id
_entity_poly.type
_entity_poly.pdbx_seq_one_letter_code
_entity_poly.pdbx_strand_id
1 'polypeptide(L)'
;MNGKKVFVSYDHEGDMLEVLWAAREGYFTPTDDERILKRLDDDGEVIGFLIHEMSTLKEPSPIEFELDSEAPADDVDNITVREAAMRLGISERRVRQLARDGRVRGATKAGAEWLIPTPVDVVPGKRGPVGVAGRVPATADERS
;
A
#
# COMPACT_ATOMS: atom_id res chain seq x y z
N MET A 1 -16.75 -7.15 -24.33
CA MET A 1 -17.28 -7.02 -22.96
C MET A 1 -16.16 -7.39 -21.99
N ASN A 2 -15.70 -6.45 -21.15
CA ASN A 2 -14.71 -6.75 -20.10
C ASN A 2 -15.45 -7.24 -18.86
N GLY A 3 -15.61 -8.55 -18.69
CA GLY A 3 -16.15 -9.11 -17.45
C GLY A 3 -15.09 -9.08 -16.36
N LYS A 4 -15.43 -8.60 -15.15
CA LYS A 4 -14.61 -8.85 -13.95
C LYS A 4 -14.99 -10.20 -13.36
N LYS A 5 -13.99 -11.01 -13.00
CA LYS A 5 -14.21 -12.26 -12.26
C LYS A 5 -14.40 -11.92 -10.79
N VAL A 6 -15.46 -12.43 -10.18
CA VAL A 6 -15.76 -12.24 -8.76
C VAL A 6 -15.77 -13.62 -8.09
N PHE A 7 -15.15 -13.71 -6.92
CA PHE A 7 -15.12 -14.87 -6.06
C PHE A 7 -15.97 -14.57 -4.84
N VAL A 8 -16.84 -15.51 -4.48
CA VAL A 8 -17.71 -15.39 -3.30
C VAL A 8 -17.54 -16.66 -2.49
N SER A 9 -17.21 -16.52 -1.20
CA SER A 9 -17.06 -17.62 -0.25
C SER A 9 -17.87 -17.32 1.00
N TYR A 10 -18.69 -18.28 1.43
CA TYR A 10 -19.42 -18.22 2.69
C TYR A 10 -18.89 -19.30 3.62
N ASP A 11 -18.33 -18.88 4.75
CA ASP A 11 -17.99 -19.74 5.86
C ASP A 11 -19.12 -19.69 6.89
N HIS A 12 -19.90 -20.76 6.94
CA HIS A 12 -20.99 -20.89 7.91
C HIS A 12 -20.48 -21.06 9.34
N GLU A 13 -19.30 -21.64 9.56
CA GLU A 13 -18.77 -21.86 10.91
C GLU A 13 -18.23 -20.55 11.50
N GLY A 14 -17.54 -19.76 10.69
CA GLY A 14 -17.08 -18.41 11.04
C GLY A 14 -18.13 -17.30 10.90
N ASP A 15 -19.34 -17.63 10.45
CA ASP A 15 -20.43 -16.68 10.15
C ASP A 15 -20.01 -15.50 9.26
N MET A 16 -19.30 -15.83 8.16
CA MET A 16 -18.57 -14.86 7.36
C MET A 16 -18.80 -15.04 5.85
N LEU A 17 -19.04 -13.93 5.15
CA LEU A 17 -19.12 -13.88 3.69
C LEU A 17 -17.97 -13.03 3.15
N GLU A 18 -17.06 -13.62 2.37
CA GLU A 18 -16.00 -12.87 1.68
C GLU A 18 -16.33 -12.77 0.18
N VAL A 19 -16.15 -11.57 -0.38
CA VAL A 19 -16.31 -11.28 -1.80
C VAL A 19 -15.04 -10.60 -2.32
N LEU A 20 -14.38 -11.21 -3.30
CA LEU A 20 -13.12 -10.73 -3.89
C LEU A 20 -13.24 -10.59 -5.40
N TRP A 21 -12.64 -9.56 -5.99
CA TRP A 21 -12.46 -9.44 -7.45
C TRP A 21 -11.00 -9.36 -7.88
N ALA A 22 -10.07 -9.39 -6.93
CA ALA A 22 -8.65 -9.56 -7.19
C ALA A 22 -8.01 -10.47 -6.13
N ALA A 23 -7.35 -11.54 -6.57
CA ALA A 23 -6.63 -12.47 -5.69
C ALA A 23 -5.19 -11.97 -5.49
N ARG A 24 -5.05 -10.93 -4.67
CA ARG A 24 -3.75 -10.35 -4.27
C ARG A 24 -3.71 -10.09 -2.76
N GLU A 25 -2.50 -9.91 -2.24
CA GLU A 25 -2.29 -9.51 -0.85
C GLU A 25 -2.98 -8.17 -0.57
N GLY A 26 -3.41 -8.02 0.68
CA GLY A 26 -4.15 -6.85 1.11
C GLY A 26 -4.52 -6.95 2.58
N TYR A 27 -4.98 -5.84 3.13
CA TYR A 27 -5.40 -5.71 4.52
C TYR A 27 -6.87 -5.30 4.60
N PHE A 28 -7.50 -5.60 5.74
CA PHE A 28 -8.90 -5.24 6.00
C PHE A 28 -8.97 -3.93 6.79
N THR A 29 -9.82 -3.02 6.33
CA THR A 29 -10.22 -1.81 7.05
C THR A 29 -11.73 -1.84 7.28
N PRO A 30 -12.23 -1.38 8.44
CA PRO A 30 -13.66 -1.27 8.68
C PRO A 30 -14.32 -0.24 7.75
N THR A 31 -15.58 -0.45 7.44
CA THR A 31 -16.46 0.59 6.87
C THR A 31 -17.24 1.28 7.98
N ASP A 32 -18.17 2.17 7.62
CA ASP A 32 -19.13 2.76 8.58
C ASP A 32 -20.05 1.71 9.22
N ASP A 33 -20.25 0.57 8.55
CA ASP A 33 -20.86 -0.62 9.16
C ASP A 33 -19.75 -1.51 9.71
N GLU A 34 -19.67 -1.62 11.04
CA GLU A 34 -18.64 -2.40 11.73
C GLU A 34 -18.64 -3.89 11.32
N ARG A 35 -19.76 -4.41 10.79
CA ARG A 35 -19.88 -5.79 10.27
C ARG A 35 -19.18 -5.99 8.93
N ILE A 36 -18.90 -4.90 8.23
CA ILE A 36 -18.36 -4.92 6.88
C ILE A 36 -16.94 -4.37 6.90
N LEU A 37 -16.01 -5.19 6.45
CA LEU A 37 -14.61 -4.83 6.27
C LEU A 37 -14.31 -4.74 4.78
N LYS A 38 -13.80 -3.61 4.31
CA LYS A 38 -13.24 -3.50 2.97
C LYS A 38 -11.83 -4.07 2.95
N ARG A 39 -11.44 -4.70 1.84
CA ARG A 39 -10.09 -5.23 1.63
C ARG A 39 -9.36 -4.35 0.63
N LEU A 40 -8.23 -3.79 1.04
CA LEU A 40 -7.39 -2.92 0.24
C LEU A 40 -6.09 -3.63 -0.12
N ASP A 41 -5.55 -3.40 -1.31
CA ASP A 41 -4.16 -3.76 -1.60
C ASP A 41 -3.17 -2.69 -1.10
N ASP A 42 -1.88 -2.92 -1.32
CA ASP A 42 -0.82 -1.99 -0.93
C ASP A 42 -0.90 -0.61 -1.64
N ASP A 43 -1.63 -0.52 -2.74
CA ASP A 43 -1.86 0.73 -3.47
C ASP A 43 -3.12 1.47 -2.95
N GLY A 44 -3.84 0.87 -1.98
CA GLY A 44 -5.08 1.39 -1.39
C GLY A 44 -6.32 1.15 -2.27
N GLU A 45 -6.18 0.34 -3.32
CA GLU A 45 -7.30 -0.04 -4.18
C GLU A 45 -8.15 -1.12 -3.50
N VAL A 46 -9.47 -0.98 -3.58
CA VAL A 46 -10.38 -2.00 -3.06
C VAL A 46 -10.30 -3.25 -3.94
N ILE A 47 -10.03 -4.39 -3.31
CA ILE A 47 -9.91 -5.71 -3.95
C ILE A 47 -10.97 -6.70 -3.51
N GLY A 48 -11.72 -6.36 -2.48
CA GLY A 48 -12.78 -7.17 -1.92
C GLY A 48 -13.45 -6.55 -0.70
N PHE A 49 -14.38 -7.29 -0.12
CA PHE A 49 -14.96 -7.00 1.18
C PHE A 49 -15.33 -8.29 1.91
N LEU A 50 -15.56 -8.17 3.21
CA LEU A 50 -15.93 -9.24 4.11
C LEU A 50 -17.08 -8.75 4.98
N ILE A 51 -18.13 -9.56 5.08
CA ILE A 51 -19.22 -9.37 6.03
C ILE A 51 -19.02 -10.41 7.12
N HIS A 52 -18.82 -9.98 8.36
CA HIS A 52 -18.83 -10.85 9.53
C HIS A 52 -20.18 -10.76 10.24
N GLU A 53 -20.47 -11.74 11.10
CA GLU A 53 -21.74 -11.84 11.80
C GLU A 53 -22.95 -11.88 10.86
N MET A 54 -22.83 -12.58 9.71
CA MET A 54 -23.85 -12.66 8.66
C MET A 54 -25.21 -13.13 9.20
N SER A 55 -25.23 -13.99 10.22
CA SER A 55 -26.44 -14.49 10.87
C SER A 55 -27.24 -13.41 11.64
N THR A 56 -26.63 -12.27 11.94
CA THR A 56 -27.29 -11.14 12.63
C THR A 56 -28.19 -10.32 11.70
N LEU A 57 -28.13 -10.57 10.40
CA LEU A 57 -28.98 -9.94 9.39
C LEU A 57 -30.38 -10.55 9.43
N LYS A 58 -31.18 -10.07 10.38
CA LYS A 58 -32.48 -10.67 10.73
C LYS A 58 -33.66 -10.25 9.84
N GLU A 59 -33.43 -9.38 8.86
CA GLU A 59 -34.46 -8.89 7.94
C GLU A 59 -33.97 -8.85 6.49
N PRO A 60 -34.85 -9.00 5.49
CA PRO A 60 -34.49 -8.87 4.07
C PRO A 60 -34.24 -7.40 3.66
N SER A 61 -33.67 -6.59 4.53
CA SER A 61 -33.25 -5.22 4.21
C SER A 61 -31.95 -5.24 3.41
N PRO A 62 -31.86 -4.45 2.31
CA PRO A 62 -30.58 -4.22 1.65
C PRO A 62 -29.58 -3.63 2.64
N ILE A 63 -28.37 -4.17 2.64
CA ILE A 63 -27.23 -3.56 3.32
C ILE A 63 -26.56 -2.64 2.31
N GLU A 64 -26.56 -1.35 2.61
CA GLU A 64 -25.93 -0.32 1.79
C GLU A 64 -24.65 0.13 2.50
N PHE A 65 -23.54 0.12 1.76
CA PHE A 65 -22.24 0.55 2.25
C PHE A 65 -21.38 1.03 1.08
N GLU A 66 -20.45 1.92 1.38
CA GLU A 66 -19.52 2.48 0.40
C GLU A 66 -18.17 1.74 0.44
N LEU A 67 -17.60 1.53 -0.74
CA LEU A 67 -16.29 0.90 -0.93
C LEU A 67 -15.35 1.90 -1.55
N ASP A 68 -14.93 2.86 -0.73
CA ASP A 68 -13.95 3.85 -1.15
C ASP A 68 -12.56 3.23 -1.15
N SER A 69 -11.91 3.29 -2.31
CA SER A 69 -10.47 3.15 -2.40
C SER A 69 -9.85 4.20 -1.50
N GLU A 70 -9.01 3.78 -0.57
CA GLU A 70 -8.12 4.72 0.07
C GLU A 70 -7.11 5.09 -1.00
N ALA A 71 -7.17 6.31 -1.56
CA ALA A 71 -6.01 6.84 -2.26
C ALA A 71 -4.80 6.61 -1.34
N PRO A 72 -3.62 6.15 -1.84
CA PRO A 72 -2.48 5.88 -0.98
C PRO A 72 -2.30 7.12 -0.12
N ALA A 73 -2.52 6.95 1.19
CA ALA A 73 -3.03 7.99 2.04
C ALA A 73 -2.43 9.36 1.70
N ASP A 74 -3.29 10.35 1.48
CA ASP A 74 -2.84 11.76 1.53
C ASP A 74 -2.24 12.08 2.92
N ASP A 75 -2.34 11.16 3.90
CA ASP A 75 -1.68 11.12 5.21
C ASP A 75 -0.42 10.22 5.30
N VAL A 76 0.15 9.75 4.18
CA VAL A 76 1.55 9.33 4.20
C VAL A 76 2.38 10.61 4.16
N ASP A 77 3.17 10.91 5.21
CA ASP A 77 4.09 12.06 5.23
C ASP A 77 4.91 12.11 3.92
N ASN A 78 4.42 12.90 2.96
CA ASN A 78 4.99 12.96 1.64
C ASN A 78 6.23 13.85 1.72
N ILE A 79 7.40 13.20 1.69
CA ILE A 79 8.66 13.90 1.78
C ILE A 79 9.14 14.29 0.39
N THR A 80 9.89 15.39 0.33
CA THR A 80 10.56 15.81 -0.90
C THR A 80 11.60 14.77 -1.33
N VAL A 81 11.98 14.81 -2.61
CA VAL A 81 13.12 14.03 -3.14
C VAL A 81 14.38 14.20 -2.30
N ARG A 82 14.61 15.41 -1.79
CA ARG A 82 15.76 15.75 -0.95
C ARG A 82 15.73 15.01 0.38
N GLU A 83 14.61 15.05 1.06
CA GLU A 83 14.44 14.36 2.35
C GLU A 83 14.55 12.84 2.18
N ALA A 84 13.96 12.29 1.11
CA ALA A 84 14.11 10.87 0.78
C ALA A 84 15.57 10.49 0.49
N ALA A 85 16.32 11.34 -0.22
CA ALA A 85 17.73 11.15 -0.50
C ALA A 85 18.57 11.11 0.79
N MET A 86 18.29 12.00 1.75
CA MET A 86 18.96 12.03 3.04
C MET A 86 18.71 10.76 3.85
N ARG A 87 17.45 10.31 3.92
CA ARG A 87 17.08 9.09 4.65
C ARG A 87 17.67 7.82 4.06
N LEU A 88 17.70 7.72 2.73
CA LEU A 88 18.23 6.55 2.02
C LEU A 88 19.76 6.56 1.85
N GLY A 89 20.43 7.67 2.15
CA GLY A 89 21.86 7.83 1.92
C GLY A 89 22.27 7.76 0.44
N ILE A 90 21.38 8.19 -0.48
CA ILE A 90 21.62 8.19 -1.94
C ILE A 90 21.43 9.59 -2.53
N SER A 91 21.95 9.84 -3.74
CA SER A 91 21.76 11.14 -4.40
C SER A 91 20.30 11.39 -4.79
N GLU A 92 19.85 12.65 -4.77
CA GLU A 92 18.51 13.03 -5.27
C GLU A 92 18.27 12.60 -6.72
N ARG A 93 19.30 12.67 -7.58
CA ARG A 93 19.23 12.19 -8.97
C ARG A 93 18.82 10.72 -9.02
N ARG A 94 19.33 9.92 -8.08
CA ARG A 94 19.00 8.50 -7.96
C ARG A 94 17.57 8.30 -7.47
N VAL A 95 17.12 9.08 -6.50
CA VAL A 95 15.70 9.05 -6.04
C VAL A 95 14.75 9.37 -7.19
N ARG A 96 15.00 10.47 -7.94
CA ARG A 96 14.18 10.83 -9.12
C ARG A 96 14.19 9.74 -10.19
N GLN A 97 15.34 9.10 -10.41
CA GLN A 97 15.44 7.98 -11.33
C GLN A 97 14.60 6.79 -10.85
N LEU A 98 14.70 6.41 -9.58
CA LEU A 98 13.92 5.31 -9.02
C LEU A 98 12.42 5.59 -9.10
N ALA A 99 11.97 6.80 -8.76
CA ALA A 99 10.57 7.19 -8.86
C ALA A 99 10.07 7.15 -10.32
N ARG A 100 10.85 7.70 -11.26
CA ARG A 100 10.55 7.66 -12.70
C ARG A 100 10.51 6.23 -13.25
N ASP A 101 11.38 5.36 -12.75
CA ASP A 101 11.44 3.95 -13.15
C ASP A 101 10.33 3.10 -12.50
N GLY A 102 9.42 3.71 -11.71
CA GLY A 102 8.35 3.02 -10.98
C GLY A 102 8.86 2.14 -9.84
N ARG A 103 10.06 2.42 -9.33
CA ARG A 103 10.76 1.62 -8.31
C ARG A 103 10.63 2.17 -6.90
N VAL A 104 10.01 3.33 -6.72
CA VAL A 104 9.60 3.83 -5.40
C VAL A 104 8.09 3.64 -5.32
N ARG A 105 7.63 2.73 -4.45
CA ARG A 105 6.18 2.46 -4.30
C ARG A 105 5.46 3.73 -3.84
N GLY A 106 4.28 4.00 -4.40
CA GLY A 106 3.46 5.17 -4.08
C GLY A 106 4.06 6.54 -4.42
N ALA A 107 5.21 6.62 -5.12
CA ALA A 107 5.76 7.91 -5.52
C ALA A 107 4.89 8.59 -6.60
N THR A 108 4.39 9.78 -6.32
CA THR A 108 3.53 10.54 -7.24
C THR A 108 4.25 11.80 -7.75
N LYS A 109 3.89 12.26 -8.96
CA LYS A 109 4.46 13.46 -9.57
C LYS A 109 3.49 14.63 -9.45
N ALA A 110 3.73 15.51 -8.48
CA ALA A 110 2.96 16.73 -8.26
C ALA A 110 3.64 17.91 -8.99
N GLY A 111 3.22 18.18 -10.23
CA GLY A 111 3.80 19.25 -11.06
C GLY A 111 5.27 18.98 -11.43
N ALA A 112 6.19 19.78 -10.89
CA ALA A 112 7.63 19.68 -11.14
C ALA A 112 8.37 18.77 -10.15
N GLU A 113 7.73 18.44 -9.02
CA GLU A 113 8.35 17.69 -7.92
C GLU A 113 7.77 16.28 -7.79
N TRP A 114 8.57 15.37 -7.23
CA TRP A 114 8.12 14.03 -6.84
C TRP A 114 7.79 14.04 -5.35
N LEU A 115 6.61 13.57 -5.00
CA LEU A 115 6.22 13.26 -3.63
C LEU A 115 6.60 11.81 -3.36
N ILE A 116 7.40 11.60 -2.32
CA ILE A 116 7.89 10.29 -1.93
C ILE A 116 7.19 9.89 -0.63
N PRO A 117 6.40 8.80 -0.62
CA PRO A 117 5.74 8.35 0.59
C PRO A 117 6.75 7.84 1.62
N THR A 118 6.42 7.99 2.91
CA THR A 118 7.15 7.39 4.03
C THR A 118 6.33 6.29 4.72
N PRO A 119 6.89 5.08 4.93
CA PRO A 119 8.28 4.71 4.72
C PRO A 119 8.65 4.58 3.23
N VAL A 120 9.89 4.97 2.89
CA VAL A 120 10.35 4.93 1.50
C VAL A 120 10.64 3.49 1.11
N ASP A 121 9.76 2.90 0.30
CA ASP A 121 9.88 1.53 -0.16
C ASP A 121 10.42 1.47 -1.61
N VAL A 122 11.64 0.94 -1.75
CA VAL A 122 12.36 0.87 -3.03
C VAL A 122 12.42 -0.56 -3.54
N VAL A 123 11.72 -0.83 -4.64
CA VAL A 123 11.74 -2.12 -5.33
C VAL A 123 13.12 -2.36 -5.98
N PRO A 124 13.80 -3.48 -5.69
CA PRO A 124 15.07 -3.84 -6.33
C PRO A 124 14.92 -4.02 -7.85
N GLY A 125 15.94 -3.61 -8.61
CA GLY A 125 15.96 -3.75 -10.06
C GLY A 125 16.46 -5.13 -10.47
N LYS A 126 15.97 -5.67 -11.60
CA LYS A 126 16.40 -6.97 -12.16
C LYS A 126 17.89 -7.06 -12.50
N ARG A 127 18.61 -5.93 -12.58
CA ARG A 127 20.06 -5.84 -12.79
C ARG A 127 20.62 -4.71 -11.93
N GLY A 128 21.66 -5.02 -11.15
CA GLY A 128 22.45 -4.07 -10.36
C GLY A 128 23.89 -4.56 -10.24
N PRO A 129 24.85 -3.69 -9.88
CA PRO A 129 26.22 -4.11 -9.67
C PRO A 129 26.28 -5.09 -8.50
N VAL A 130 27.03 -6.18 -8.66
CA VAL A 130 27.38 -7.07 -7.54
C VAL A 130 28.43 -6.35 -6.68
N GLY A 131 28.12 -6.09 -5.41
CA GLY A 131 29.04 -5.54 -4.38
C GLY A 131 28.87 -4.04 -4.12
N VAL A 132 28.93 -3.51 -2.89
CA VAL A 132 29.64 -3.96 -1.69
C VAL A 132 28.80 -3.65 -0.45
N ALA A 133 28.73 -4.61 0.47
CA ALA A 133 28.16 -4.46 1.80
C ALA A 133 28.77 -3.27 2.58
N GLY A 134 27.93 -2.57 3.33
CA GLY A 134 28.29 -1.83 4.53
C GLY A 134 29.50 -0.90 4.46
N ARG A 135 29.27 0.39 4.17
CA ARG A 135 30.09 1.44 4.77
C ARG A 135 29.27 2.10 5.87
N VAL A 136 29.34 1.52 7.06
CA VAL A 136 29.13 2.30 8.28
C VAL A 136 30.23 3.36 8.29
N PRO A 137 29.93 4.67 8.36
CA PRO A 137 30.99 5.65 8.57
C PRO A 137 31.68 5.32 9.89
N ALA A 138 33.00 5.12 9.82
CA ALA A 138 33.83 4.98 11.00
C ALA A 138 33.56 6.17 11.92
N THR A 139 33.15 5.85 13.15
CA THR A 139 33.17 6.75 14.29
C THR A 139 34.49 7.53 14.28
N ALA A 140 34.39 8.85 14.31
CA ALA A 140 35.54 9.71 14.51
C ALA A 140 36.15 9.36 15.87
N ASP A 141 37.32 8.76 15.78
CA ASP A 141 38.16 8.32 16.88
C ASP A 141 38.56 9.50 17.76
N GLU A 142 38.63 9.22 19.04
CA GLU A 142 39.31 9.99 20.07
C GLU A 142 40.69 10.43 19.57
N ARG A 143 40.99 11.73 19.63
CA ARG A 143 42.29 12.26 20.08
C ARG A 143 42.16 13.74 20.41
N SER A 144 42.11 14.03 21.72
CA SER A 144 42.99 14.93 22.48
C SER A 144 42.25 15.67 23.58
#